data_AF-A0A1B9N9Q8-F1
#
_entry.id   AF-A0A1B9N9Q8-F1
#
_cell.length_a   1.000
_cell.length_b   1.000
_cell.length_c   1.000
_cell.angle_alpha   90.00
_cell.angle_beta   90.00
_cell.angle_gamma   90.00
#
_symmetry.space_group_name_H-M   'P 1'
#
loop_
_entity.id
_entity.type
_entity.pdbx_description
1 polymer ?
#
loop_
_entity_poly.entity_id
_entity_poly.type
_entity_poly.pdbx_seq_one_letter_code
_entity_poly.pdbx_strand_id
1 'polypeptide(L)'
;MSAPGLPPYGQPASSYPGVMAGSPTEPATSGRTLAWTSIALAALVTIAQPVIQMVLLGMMSGQGSSLTTAQYGLATAIAGGVYCVIAVVGLVLGLVAARGSARLLSGIGIGANGLVLAGFAAGLLVQPLYAVL
;
A
#
# COMPACT_ATOMS: atom_id res chain seq x y z
N MET A 1 59.44 -33.21 27.96
CA MET A 1 58.68 -32.56 26.88
C MET A 1 58.32 -33.62 25.86
N SER A 2 57.04 -33.97 25.77
CA SER A 2 56.47 -34.83 24.73
C SER A 2 55.08 -34.27 24.43
N ALA A 3 54.85 -33.81 23.20
CA ALA A 3 53.61 -33.17 22.78
C ALA A 3 52.45 -34.19 22.69
N PRO A 4 51.22 -33.86 23.12
CA PRO A 4 50.04 -34.67 22.84
C PRO A 4 49.75 -34.66 21.34
N GLY A 5 49.64 -35.86 20.75
CA GLY A 5 49.40 -36.06 19.32
C GLY A 5 48.08 -35.48 18.85
N LEU A 6 48.11 -34.79 17.70
CA LEU A 6 46.93 -34.40 16.95
C LEU A 6 46.21 -35.66 16.43
N PRO A 7 44.88 -35.77 16.56
CA PRO A 7 44.17 -36.88 15.95
C PRO A 7 44.24 -36.80 14.41
N PRO A 8 44.31 -37.95 13.72
CA PRO A 8 44.50 -38.02 12.27
C PRO A 8 43.29 -37.48 11.50
N TYR A 9 43.58 -36.73 10.43
CA TYR A 9 42.63 -36.31 9.39
C TYR A 9 41.91 -37.53 8.83
N GLY A 10 40.60 -37.66 9.10
CA GLY A 10 39.84 -38.79 8.58
C GLY A 10 38.44 -39.04 9.15
N GLN A 11 37.80 -38.08 9.81
CA GLN A 11 36.38 -38.21 10.13
C GLN A 11 35.56 -37.13 9.40
N PRO A 12 34.66 -37.50 8.46
CA PRO A 12 33.59 -36.59 8.09
C PRO A 12 32.85 -36.25 9.38
N ALA A 13 32.79 -34.95 9.69
CA ALA A 13 32.07 -34.45 10.85
C ALA A 13 30.68 -35.09 10.85
N SER A 14 30.42 -35.89 11.88
CA SER A 14 29.12 -36.38 12.29
C SER A 14 28.05 -35.40 11.85
N SER A 15 27.34 -35.75 10.79
CA SER A 15 26.13 -35.06 10.36
C SER A 15 25.16 -35.15 11.52
N TYR A 16 25.08 -34.08 12.32
CA TYR A 16 24.03 -33.92 13.31
C TYR A 16 22.69 -34.12 12.58
N PRO A 17 21.89 -35.14 12.94
CA PRO A 17 20.55 -35.28 12.40
C PRO A 17 19.70 -34.20 13.05
N GLY A 18 19.63 -33.03 12.41
CA GLY A 18 18.88 -31.91 12.95
C GLY A 18 19.09 -30.57 12.25
N VAL A 19 20.12 -30.41 11.43
CA VAL A 19 20.26 -29.19 10.64
C VAL A 19 19.50 -29.37 9.33
N MET A 20 18.18 -29.21 9.39
CA MET A 20 17.41 -28.85 8.20
C MET A 20 18.10 -27.65 7.57
N ALA A 21 18.58 -27.82 6.33
CA ALA A 21 19.09 -26.74 5.52
C ALA A 21 18.10 -25.58 5.62
N GLY A 22 18.55 -24.47 6.21
CA GLY A 22 17.72 -23.32 6.52
C GLY A 22 16.95 -22.90 5.27
N SER A 23 15.64 -23.11 5.29
CA SER A 23 14.74 -22.33 4.46
C SER A 23 15.13 -20.87 4.68
N PRO A 24 15.25 -20.04 3.63
CA PRO A 24 15.55 -18.64 3.81
C PRO A 24 14.54 -18.09 4.82
N THR A 25 15.04 -17.57 5.94
CA THR A 25 14.24 -16.93 6.97
C THR A 25 13.50 -15.80 6.27
N GLU A 26 12.23 -16.03 5.92
CA GLU A 26 11.36 -14.97 5.42
C GLU A 26 11.45 -13.83 6.44
N PRO A 27 11.77 -12.59 6.04
CA PRO A 27 11.96 -11.53 7.01
C PRO A 27 10.62 -11.36 7.74
N ALA A 28 10.58 -11.74 9.02
CA ALA A 28 9.36 -11.68 9.84
C ALA A 28 8.76 -10.26 9.92
N THR A 29 9.53 -9.26 9.50
CA THR A 29 9.16 -7.84 9.39
C THR A 29 8.47 -7.47 8.08
N SER A 30 8.62 -8.25 7.00
CA SER A 30 8.16 -7.89 5.64
C SER A 30 6.64 -7.76 5.54
N GLY A 31 5.89 -8.65 6.19
CA GLY A 31 4.42 -8.55 6.21
C GLY A 31 3.90 -7.33 6.98
N ARG A 32 4.61 -6.90 8.04
CA ARG A 32 4.22 -5.76 8.87
C ARG A 32 4.54 -4.43 8.19
N THR A 33 5.67 -4.33 7.49
CA THR A 33 5.98 -3.14 6.68
C THR A 33 5.00 -2.99 5.53
N LEU A 34 4.65 -4.09 4.84
CA LEU A 34 3.62 -4.08 3.79
C LEU A 34 2.26 -3.60 4.32
N ALA A 35 1.82 -4.09 5.47
CA ALA A 35 0.58 -3.63 6.09
C ALA A 35 0.63 -2.12 6.42
N TRP A 36 1.74 -1.62 6.99
CA TRP A 36 1.91 -0.19 7.23
C TRP A 36 1.90 0.65 5.94
N THR A 37 2.54 0.17 4.88
CA THR A 37 2.49 0.86 3.58
C THR A 37 1.07 0.91 3.01
N SER A 38 0.28 -0.16 3.16
CA SER A 38 -1.12 -0.16 2.70
C SER A 38 -1.98 0.86 3.45
N ILE A 39 -1.75 1.03 4.76
CA ILE A 39 -2.45 2.02 5.59
C ILE A 39 -1.98 3.43 5.22
N ALA A 40 -0.67 3.63 5.04
CA ALA A 40 -0.11 4.91 4.67
C ALA A 40 -0.63 5.40 3.31
N LEU A 41 -0.76 4.50 2.33
CA LEU A 41 -1.35 4.83 1.03
C LEU A 41 -2.82 5.26 1.16
N ALA A 42 -3.62 4.54 1.96
CA ALA A 42 -5.00 4.94 2.22
C ALA A 42 -5.08 6.32 2.90
N ALA A 43 -4.24 6.56 3.91
CA ALA A 43 -4.18 7.85 4.62
C ALA A 43 -3.74 9.00 3.70
N LEU A 44 -2.79 8.75 2.80
CA LEU A 44 -2.36 9.74 1.82
C LEU A 44 -3.50 10.13 0.89
N VAL A 45 -4.29 9.16 0.41
CA VAL A 45 -5.44 9.45 -0.47
C VAL A 45 -6.51 10.25 0.28
N THR A 46 -6.87 9.84 1.50
CA THR A 46 -7.92 10.53 2.27
C THR A 46 -7.55 11.96 2.66
N ILE A 47 -6.27 12.25 2.88
CA ILE A 47 -5.78 13.61 3.17
C ILE A 47 -5.60 14.42 1.88
N ALA A 48 -5.04 13.82 0.83
CA ALA A 48 -4.75 14.54 -0.42
C ALA A 48 -6.01 14.94 -1.18
N GLN A 49 -7.06 14.10 -1.16
CA GLN A 49 -8.29 14.34 -1.90
C GLN A 49 -8.96 15.70 -1.58
N PRO A 50 -9.27 16.05 -0.32
CA PRO A 50 -9.86 17.36 0.00
C PRO A 50 -8.94 18.53 -0.32
N VAL A 51 -7.61 18.35 -0.16
CA VAL A 51 -6.62 19.40 -0.46
C VAL A 51 -6.59 19.71 -1.95
N ILE A 52 -6.51 18.69 -2.82
CA ILE A 52 -6.53 18.89 -4.28
C ILE A 52 -7.86 19.50 -4.72
N GLN A 53 -8.99 19.09 -4.13
CA GLN A 53 -10.28 19.70 -4.45
C GLN A 53 -10.37 21.17 -4.04
N MET A 54 -9.86 21.55 -2.86
CA MET A 54 -9.81 22.95 -2.45
C MET A 54 -8.90 23.79 -3.36
N VAL A 55 -7.75 23.25 -3.77
CA VAL A 55 -6.85 23.94 -4.71
C VAL A 55 -7.55 24.15 -6.06
N LEU A 56 -8.16 23.10 -6.63
CA LEU A 56 -8.87 23.19 -7.91
C LEU A 56 -10.05 24.18 -7.83
N LEU A 57 -10.78 24.19 -6.72
CA LEU A 57 -11.89 25.13 -6.49
C LEU A 57 -11.41 26.58 -6.31
N GLY A 58 -10.28 26.77 -5.61
CA GLY A 58 -9.61 28.07 -5.49
C GLY A 58 -9.14 28.61 -6.84
N MET A 59 -8.66 27.74 -7.73
CA MET A 59 -8.30 28.10 -9.10
C MET A 59 -9.52 28.41 -9.99
N MET A 60 -10.72 27.91 -9.66
CA MET A 60 -11.93 28.34 -10.37
C MET A 60 -12.45 29.71 -9.89
N SER A 61 -12.28 30.03 -8.61
CA SER A 61 -12.87 31.22 -7.97
C SER A 61 -11.91 32.42 -7.88
N GLY A 62 -10.61 32.21 -8.04
CA GLY A 62 -9.61 33.27 -8.04
C GLY A 62 -9.64 34.09 -9.33
N GLN A 63 -9.66 35.43 -9.20
CA GLN A 63 -9.73 36.43 -10.29
C GLN A 63 -8.63 36.35 -11.38
N GLY A 64 -7.73 35.35 -11.36
CA GLY A 64 -6.63 35.20 -12.31
C GLY A 64 -6.42 33.78 -12.85
N SER A 65 -7.34 32.84 -12.60
CA SER A 65 -7.19 31.45 -13.08
C SER A 65 -8.28 31.07 -14.09
N SER A 66 -7.83 30.44 -15.17
CA SER A 66 -8.50 30.25 -16.46
C SER A 66 -9.05 28.83 -16.65
N LEU A 67 -9.34 28.11 -15.57
CA LEU A 67 -9.89 26.76 -15.66
C LEU A 67 -11.37 26.83 -16.00
N THR A 68 -11.69 26.52 -17.25
CA THR A 68 -13.07 26.28 -17.67
C THR A 68 -13.66 25.11 -16.87
N THR A 69 -14.99 25.04 -16.74
CA THR A 69 -15.71 23.95 -16.07
C THR A 69 -15.30 22.57 -16.61
N ALA A 70 -15.04 22.47 -17.91
CA ALA A 70 -14.56 21.24 -18.55
C ALA A 70 -13.16 20.83 -18.07
N GLN A 71 -12.25 21.78 -17.90
CA GLN A 71 -10.90 21.50 -17.39
C GLN A 71 -10.90 21.17 -15.90
N TYR A 72 -11.79 21.79 -15.11
CA TYR A 72 -12.00 21.41 -13.71
C TYR A 72 -12.51 19.97 -13.59
N GLY A 73 -13.53 19.60 -14.38
CA GLY A 73 -14.06 18.23 -14.44
C GLY A 73 -13.01 17.21 -14.87
N LEU A 74 -12.18 17.55 -15.87
CA LEU A 74 -11.08 16.71 -16.32
C LEU A 74 -10.01 16.55 -15.21
N ALA A 75 -9.62 17.64 -14.55
CA ALA A 75 -8.63 17.60 -13.48
C ALA A 75 -9.10 16.77 -12.27
N THR A 76 -10.38 16.89 -11.90
CA THR A 76 -10.97 16.06 -10.84
C THR A 76 -11.07 14.60 -11.25
N ALA A 77 -11.41 14.30 -12.50
CA ALA A 77 -11.43 12.92 -13.01
C ALA A 77 -10.02 12.28 -13.01
N ILE A 78 -8.99 13.01 -13.45
CA ILE A 78 -7.60 12.55 -13.44
C ILE A 78 -7.13 12.30 -12.00
N ALA A 79 -7.35 13.27 -11.09
CA ALA A 79 -6.98 13.12 -9.68
C ALA A 79 -7.68 11.91 -9.05
N GLY A 80 -8.98 11.75 -9.30
CA GLY A 80 -9.75 10.58 -8.86
C GLY A 80 -9.20 9.26 -9.40
N GLY A 81 -8.82 9.21 -10.68
CA GLY A 81 -8.16 8.05 -11.29
C GLY A 81 -6.84 7.68 -10.61
N VAL A 82 -6.00 8.68 -10.32
CA VAL A 82 -4.72 8.47 -9.61
C VAL A 82 -4.95 7.91 -8.20
N TYR A 83 -5.93 8.46 -7.46
CA TYR A 83 -6.31 7.95 -6.14
C TYR A 83 -6.82 6.51 -6.20
N CYS A 84 -7.57 6.16 -7.24
CA CYS A 84 -8.02 4.80 -7.48
C CYS A 84 -6.84 3.83 -7.67
N VAL A 85 -5.85 4.20 -8.48
CA VAL A 85 -4.64 3.39 -8.68
C VAL A 85 -3.88 3.20 -7.37
N ILE A 86 -3.70 4.27 -6.59
CA ILE A 86 -3.04 4.21 -5.29
C ILE A 86 -3.79 3.27 -4.33
N ALA A 87 -5.13 3.36 -4.29
CA ALA A 87 -5.96 2.52 -3.45
C ALA A 87 -5.92 1.04 -3.88
N VAL A 88 -5.88 0.74 -5.18
CA VAL A 88 -5.68 -0.63 -5.68
C VAL A 88 -4.32 -1.18 -5.25
N VAL A 89 -3.25 -0.39 -5.40
CA VAL A 89 -1.91 -0.79 -4.94
C VAL A 89 -1.91 -1.04 -3.43
N GLY A 90 -2.50 -0.15 -2.64
CA GLY A 90 -2.66 -0.31 -1.20
C GLY A 90 -3.46 -1.58 -0.83
N LEU A 91 -4.52 -1.89 -1.57
CA LEU A 91 -5.34 -3.08 -1.36
C LEU A 91 -4.56 -4.37 -1.68
N VAL A 92 -3.79 -4.39 -2.78
CA VAL A 92 -2.91 -5.52 -3.12
C VAL A 92 -1.85 -5.74 -2.05
N LEU A 93 -1.19 -4.66 -1.59
CA LEU A 93 -0.21 -4.74 -0.50
C LEU A 93 -0.84 -5.24 0.81
N GLY A 94 -2.06 -4.80 1.10
CA GLY A 94 -2.87 -5.29 2.21
C GLY A 94 -3.14 -6.79 2.09
N LEU A 95 -3.59 -7.28 0.93
CA LEU A 95 -3.85 -8.71 0.68
C LEU A 95 -2.59 -9.57 0.78
N VAL A 96 -1.44 -9.07 0.28
CA VAL A 96 -0.15 -9.77 0.41
C VAL A 96 0.26 -9.82 1.88
N ALA A 97 0.13 -8.71 2.61
CA ALA A 97 0.41 -8.66 4.05
C ALA A 97 -0.51 -9.58 4.88
N ALA A 98 -1.75 -9.83 4.41
CA ALA A 98 -2.71 -10.72 5.06
C ALA A 98 -2.23 -12.18 5.13
N ARG A 99 -1.37 -12.59 4.19
CA ARG A 99 -0.78 -13.93 4.15
C ARG A 99 0.30 -14.12 5.22
N GLY A 100 0.85 -13.03 5.76
CA GLY A 100 1.87 -13.03 6.80
C GLY A 100 1.33 -12.96 8.23
N SER A 101 2.19 -12.55 9.16
CA SER A 101 1.89 -12.45 10.60
C SER A 101 1.04 -11.22 11.00
N ALA A 102 0.89 -10.23 10.11
CA ALA A 102 0.26 -8.95 10.40
C ALA A 102 -1.20 -8.86 9.95
N ARG A 103 -1.99 -9.92 10.15
CA ARG A 103 -3.38 -10.05 9.62
C ARG A 103 -4.32 -8.93 10.05
N LEU A 104 -4.29 -8.52 11.31
CA LEU A 104 -5.12 -7.41 11.82
C LEU A 104 -4.77 -6.08 11.14
N LEU A 105 -3.48 -5.77 11.02
CA LEU A 105 -2.99 -4.53 10.43
C LEU A 105 -3.25 -4.49 8.92
N SER A 106 -3.10 -5.63 8.26
CA SER A 106 -3.48 -5.85 6.87
C SER A 106 -4.99 -5.65 6.65
N GLY A 107 -5.84 -6.18 7.54
CA GLY A 107 -7.29 -5.99 7.46
C GLY A 107 -7.70 -4.52 7.52
N ILE A 108 -7.05 -3.72 8.38
CA ILE A 108 -7.25 -2.27 8.46
C ILE A 108 -6.85 -1.60 7.13
N GLY A 109 -5.68 -1.96 6.58
CA GLY A 109 -5.22 -1.46 5.29
C GLY A 109 -6.18 -1.80 4.14
N ILE A 110 -6.66 -3.05 4.08
CA ILE A 110 -7.63 -3.50 3.07
C ILE A 110 -8.95 -2.72 3.22
N GLY A 111 -9.47 -2.61 4.43
CA GLY A 111 -10.72 -1.89 4.71
C GLY A 111 -10.63 -0.41 4.34
N ALA A 112 -9.52 0.25 4.69
CA ALA A 112 -9.30 1.66 4.37
C ALA A 112 -9.22 1.91 2.85
N ASN A 113 -8.44 1.10 2.12
CA ASN A 113 -8.37 1.20 0.66
C ASN A 113 -9.69 0.83 -0.02
N GLY A 114 -10.42 -0.17 0.53
CA GLY A 114 -11.75 -0.54 0.06
C GLY A 114 -12.78 0.59 0.21
N LEU A 115 -12.74 1.33 1.32
CA LEU A 115 -13.56 2.52 1.54
C LEU A 115 -13.26 3.64 0.55
N VAL A 116 -11.98 3.86 0.23
CA VAL A 116 -11.58 4.84 -0.79
C VAL A 116 -12.15 4.46 -2.16
N LEU A 117 -12.05 3.19 -2.55
CA LEU A 117 -12.60 2.70 -3.82
C LEU A 117 -14.13 2.78 -3.85
N ALA A 118 -14.80 2.43 -2.76
CA ALA A 118 -16.25 2.55 -2.63
C ALA A 118 -16.70 4.02 -2.70
N GLY A 119 -15.97 4.93 -2.07
CA GLY A 119 -16.21 6.37 -2.14
C GLY A 119 -16.05 6.92 -3.56
N PHE A 120 -15.01 6.47 -4.28
CA PHE A 120 -14.83 6.83 -5.69
C PHE A 120 -15.97 6.29 -6.57
N ALA A 121 -16.35 5.03 -6.41
CA ALA A 121 -17.47 4.42 -7.14
C ALA A 121 -18.79 5.12 -6.86
N ALA A 122 -19.07 5.48 -5.60
CA ALA A 122 -20.23 6.29 -5.23
C ALA A 122 -20.16 7.68 -5.90
N GLY A 123 -18.99 8.32 -5.93
CA GLY A 123 -18.77 9.58 -6.63
C GLY A 123 -19.12 9.51 -8.12
N LEU A 124 -18.71 8.44 -8.81
CA LEU A 124 -19.06 8.23 -10.23
C LEU A 124 -20.56 8.04 -10.46
N LEU A 125 -21.26 7.39 -9.52
CA LEU A 125 -22.71 7.18 -9.61
C LEU A 125 -23.51 8.48 -9.35
N VAL A 126 -23.01 9.36 -8.49
CA VAL A 126 -23.69 10.60 -8.12
C VAL A 126 -23.34 11.76 -9.07
N GLN A 127 -22.15 11.78 -9.68
CA GLN A 127 -21.76 12.80 -10.66
C GLN A 127 -22.78 13.06 -11.79
N PRO A 128 -23.37 12.06 -12.46
CA PRO A 128 -24.36 12.31 -13.51
C PRO A 128 -25.68 12.90 -12.97
N LEU A 129 -26.04 12.64 -11.70
CA LEU A 129 -27.23 13.22 -11.07
C LEU A 129 -27.11 14.74 -10.87
N TYR A 130 -25.90 15.25 -10.60
CA TYR A 130 -25.66 16.69 -10.48
C TYR A 130 -25.58 17.43 -11.82
N ALA A 131 -25.41 16.72 -12.93
CA ALA A 131 -25.41 17.35 -14.26
C ALA A 131 -26.82 17.62 -14.80
N VAL A 132 -27.87 17.10 -14.13
CA VAL A 132 -29.28 17.18 -14.55
C VAL A 132 -30.08 18.19 -13.70
N LEU A 133 -29.54 18.62 -12.55
CA LEU A 133 -30.12 19.65 -11.66
C LEU A 133 -29.48 21.01 -11.91
#